data_AF-A0A6L5WJ16-F1
#
_entry.id   AF-A0A6L5WJ16-F1
#
_cell.length_a   1.000
_cell.length_b   1.000
_cell.length_c   1.000
_cell.angle_alpha   90.00
_cell.angle_beta   90.00
_cell.angle_gamma   90.00
#
_symmetry.space_group_name_H-M   'P 1'
#
loop_
_entity.id
_entity.type
_entity.pdbx_description
1 polymer ?
#
loop_
_entity_poly.entity_id
_entity_poly.type
_entity_poly.pdbx_seq_one_letter_code
_entity_poly.pdbx_strand_id
1 'polypeptide(L)'
;MQILAKNGFVETNKLISLYAMPRSGKSITALYLAIYMLEKEVVKKVIYVDMDNGLGTLKNHGIEQILTKYKNQLKYISSAKKSKKIL
;
A
#
# COMPACT_ATOMS: atom_id res chain seq x y z
N MET A 1 10.67 -9.92 11.87
CA MET A 1 10.82 -8.48 11.62
C MET A 1 10.07 -7.75 12.74
N GLN A 2 10.79 -7.17 13.69
CA GLN A 2 10.21 -6.39 14.78
C GLN A 2 10.30 -4.92 14.38
N ILE A 3 9.17 -4.25 14.16
CA ILE A 3 9.14 -2.81 13.89
C ILE A 3 8.81 -2.13 15.21
N LEU A 4 9.85 -1.60 15.86
CA LEU A 4 9.74 -0.67 16.99
C LEU A 4 9.56 0.74 16.41
N ALA A 5 8.35 1.29 16.50
CA ALA A 5 8.09 2.68 16.17
C ALA A 5 7.63 3.43 17.41
N LYS A 6 8.59 3.97 18.15
CA LYS A 6 8.40 5.14 19.01
C LYS A 6 9.49 6.16 18.62
N ASN A 7 9.10 7.14 17.81
CA ASN A 7 9.87 8.31 17.38
C ASN A 7 11.13 8.05 16.53
N GLY A 8 10.96 7.62 15.28
CA GLY A 8 12.09 7.61 14.32
C GLY A 8 11.88 6.82 13.02
N PHE A 9 10.81 6.03 12.91
CA PHE A 9 10.59 5.22 11.70
C PHE A 9 9.94 5.98 10.53
N VAL A 10 9.20 7.07 10.81
CA VAL A 10 8.48 7.85 9.79
C VAL A 10 8.76 9.34 10.01
N GLU A 11 9.97 9.75 9.68
CA GLU A 11 10.38 11.16 9.71
C GLU A 11 9.91 11.88 8.45
N THR A 12 9.58 13.17 8.57
CA THR A 12 9.17 13.98 7.41
C THR A 12 10.35 14.15 6.44
N ASN A 13 10.05 14.22 5.14
CA ASN A 13 11.03 14.42 4.08
C ASN A 13 12.15 13.35 4.01
N LYS A 14 11.85 12.11 4.40
CA LYS A 14 12.77 10.96 4.25
C LYS A 14 12.33 10.01 3.15
N LEU A 15 13.33 9.43 2.48
CA LEU A 15 13.15 8.31 1.57
C LEU A 15 13.56 7.02 2.28
N ILE A 16 12.65 6.04 2.29
CA ILE A 16 12.88 4.71 2.87
C ILE A 16 12.74 3.69 1.74
N SER A 17 13.73 2.81 1.58
CA SER A 17 13.71 1.74 0.60
C SER A 17 13.54 0.39 1.29
N LEU A 18 12.50 -0.34 0.91
CA LEU A 18 12.27 -1.72 1.33
C LEU A 18 12.67 -2.66 0.19
N TYR A 19 13.78 -3.37 0.36
CA TYR A 19 14.29 -4.32 -0.63
C TYR A 19 14.13 -5.77 -0.17
N ALA A 20 13.70 -6.64 -1.08
CA ALA A 20 13.59 -8.07 -0.85
C ALA A 20 13.65 -8.85 -2.18
N MET A 21 13.89 -10.15 -2.11
CA MET A 21 13.85 -11.06 -3.25
C MET A 21 12.45 -11.10 -3.92
N PRO A 22 12.34 -11.43 -5.23
CA PRO A 22 11.06 -11.61 -5.90
C PRO A 22 10.14 -12.58 -5.15
N ARG A 23 8.82 -12.33 -5.18
CA ARG A 23 7.80 -13.13 -4.46
C ARG A 23 7.94 -13.19 -2.93
N SER A 24 8.87 -12.46 -2.31
CA SER A 24 9.03 -12.40 -0.85
C SER A 24 8.06 -11.46 -0.10
N GLY A 25 6.98 -11.01 -0.75
CA GLY A 25 5.93 -10.23 -0.08
C GLY A 25 6.19 -8.72 0.06
N LYS A 26 7.21 -8.15 -0.57
CA LYS A 26 7.55 -6.72 -0.48
C LYS A 26 6.36 -5.77 -0.75
N SER A 27 5.57 -6.00 -1.80
CA SER A 27 4.41 -5.14 -2.11
C SER A 27 3.32 -5.22 -1.04
N ILE A 28 2.99 -6.43 -0.56
CA ILE A 28 1.97 -6.60 0.49
C ILE A 28 2.45 -6.03 1.82
N THR A 29 3.73 -6.22 2.18
CA THR A 29 4.32 -5.61 3.37
C THR A 29 4.26 -4.09 3.31
N ALA A 30 4.62 -3.46 2.18
CA ALA A 30 4.56 -2.02 2.03
C ALA A 30 3.13 -1.48 2.20
N LEU A 31 2.14 -2.17 1.61
CA LEU A 31 0.73 -1.79 1.74
C LEU A 31 0.25 -1.89 3.20
N TYR A 32 0.44 -3.04 3.86
CA TYR A 32 -0.02 -3.24 5.24
C TYR A 32 0.71 -2.33 6.23
N LEU A 33 1.99 -2.05 6.00
CA LEU A 33 2.73 -1.08 6.79
C LEU A 33 2.12 0.32 6.68
N ALA A 34 1.75 0.74 5.47
CA ALA A 34 1.09 2.04 5.26
C ALA A 34 -0.31 2.08 5.92
N ILE A 35 -1.07 0.99 5.86
CA ILE A 35 -2.36 0.88 6.57
C ILE A 35 -2.15 0.97 8.08
N TYR A 36 -1.19 0.24 8.63
CA TYR A 36 -0.87 0.30 10.05
C TYR A 36 -0.54 1.73 10.50
N MET A 37 0.22 2.48 9.70
CA MET A 37 0.53 3.88 9.99
C MET A 37 -0.70 4.79 9.95
N LEU A 38 -1.65 4.54 9.04
CA LEU A 38 -2.94 5.24 9.02
C LEU A 38 -3.76 4.91 10.27
N GLU A 39 -3.86 3.63 10.65
CA GLU A 39 -4.61 3.19 11.83
C GLU A 39 -4.03 3.70 13.15
N LYS A 40 -2.70 3.91 13.20
CA LYS A 40 -2.01 4.51 14.35
C LYS A 40 -1.92 6.02 14.29
N GLU A 41 -2.54 6.65 13.29
CA GLU A 41 -2.55 8.10 13.09
C GLU A 41 -1.13 8.71 12.96
N VAL A 42 -0.14 7.88 12.61
CA VAL A 42 1.25 8.31 12.37
C VAL A 42 1.33 9.08 11.05
N VAL A 43 0.48 8.71 10.08
CA VAL A 43 0.32 9.43 8.81
C VAL A 43 -1.16 9.74 8.57
N LYS A 44 -1.44 10.88 7.94
CA LYS A 44 -2.82 11.33 7.67
C LYS A 44 -3.37 10.83 6.33
N LYS A 45 -2.50 10.64 5.35
CA LYS A 45 -2.84 10.21 3.98
C LYS A 45 -1.70 9.39 3.40
N VAL A 46 -2.05 8.43 2.54
CA VAL A 46 -1.12 7.57 1.80
C VAL A 46 -1.48 7.64 0.31
N ILE A 47 -0.45 7.75 -0.53
CA ILE A 47 -0.55 7.51 -1.97
C ILE A 47 0.22 6.23 -2.25
N TYR A 48 -0.48 5.18 -2.67
CA TYR A 48 0.12 3.90 -3.03
C TYR A 48 0.17 3.77 -4.55
N VAL A 49 1.39 3.70 -5.08
CA VAL A 49 1.67 3.62 -6.52
C VAL A 49 2.14 2.21 -6.85
N ASP A 50 1.35 1.47 -7.63
CA ASP A 50 1.62 0.08 -8.01
C ASP A 50 1.77 -0.07 -9.52
N MET A 51 3.01 -0.12 -9.99
CA MET A 51 3.32 -0.18 -11.42
C MET A 51 3.53 -1.60 -11.94
N ASP A 52 3.79 -2.56 -11.05
CA ASP A 52 4.20 -3.92 -11.41
C ASP A 52 3.07 -4.94 -11.29
N ASN A 53 2.01 -4.66 -10.50
CA ASN A 53 0.90 -5.59 -10.32
C ASN A 53 -0.31 -5.27 -11.22
N GLY A 54 -0.86 -6.32 -11.83
CA GLY A 54 -2.13 -6.26 -12.55
C GLY A 54 -3.37 -6.26 -11.64
N LEU A 55 -4.55 -5.96 -12.22
CA LEU A 55 -5.84 -5.92 -11.50
C LEU A 55 -6.23 -7.24 -10.80
N GLY A 56 -5.77 -8.39 -11.30
CA GLY A 56 -6.05 -9.69 -10.68
C GLY A 56 -5.38 -9.86 -9.32
N THR A 57 -4.16 -9.32 -9.15
CA THR A 57 -3.43 -9.34 -7.88
C THR A 57 -4.12 -8.49 -6.82
N LEU A 58 -4.82 -7.42 -7.23
CA LEU A 58 -5.59 -6.57 -6.33
C LEU A 58 -6.79 -7.28 -5.71
N LYS A 59 -7.51 -8.07 -6.53
CA LYS A 59 -8.68 -8.83 -6.07
C LYS A 59 -8.31 -9.95 -5.11
N ASN A 60 -7.24 -10.68 -5.41
CA ASN A 60 -6.84 -11.84 -4.62
C ASN A 60 -6.28 -11.49 -3.24
N HIS A 61 -5.82 -10.24 -3.03
CA HIS A 61 -5.25 -9.79 -1.75
C HIS A 61 -6.23 -8.98 -0.88
N GLY A 62 -7.52 -8.94 -1.24
CA GLY A 62 -8.53 -8.18 -0.48
C GLY A 62 -8.33 -6.66 -0.53
N ILE A 63 -7.56 -6.16 -1.50
CA ILE A 63 -7.20 -4.73 -1.58
C ILE A 63 -8.45 -3.87 -1.80
N GLU A 64 -9.48 -4.37 -2.49
CA GLU A 64 -10.75 -3.65 -2.66
C GLU A 64 -11.40 -3.23 -1.32
N GLN A 65 -11.34 -4.10 -0.31
CA GLN A 65 -11.90 -3.82 1.02
C GLN A 65 -11.08 -2.75 1.73
N ILE A 66 -9.75 -2.83 1.62
CA ILE A 66 -8.82 -1.82 2.15
C ILE A 66 -9.08 -0.46 1.49
N LEU A 67 -9.15 -0.40 0.16
CA LEU A 67 -9.41 0.83 -0.57
C LEU A 67 -10.77 1.44 -0.20
N THR A 68 -11.77 0.59 0.04
CA THR A 68 -13.10 1.05 0.48
C THR A 68 -13.05 1.59 1.91
N LYS A 69 -12.44 0.86 2.85
CA LYS A 69 -12.31 1.25 4.26
C LYS A 69 -11.56 2.58 4.42
N TYR A 70 -10.49 2.79 3.65
CA TYR A 70 -9.63 3.97 3.73
C TYR A 70 -9.82 4.96 2.58
N LYS A 71 -10.96 4.96 1.89
CA LYS A 71 -11.17 5.76 0.66
C LYS A 71 -10.79 7.24 0.73
N ASN A 72 -10.90 7.86 1.91
CA ASN A 72 -10.60 9.28 2.14
C ASN A 72 -9.12 9.54 2.50
N GLN A 73 -8.37 8.49 2.85
CA GLN A 73 -7.01 8.56 3.37
C GLN A 73 -5.99 7.85 2.46
N LEU A 74 -6.41 6.82 1.73
CA LEU A 74 -5.58 6.02 0.83
C LEU A 74 -6.00 6.25 -0.63
N LYS A 75 -5.08 6.78 -1.44
CA LYS A 75 -5.21 6.88 -2.89
C LYS A 75 -4.38 5.80 -3.57
N TYR A 76 -5.03 4.95 -4.35
CA TYR A 76 -4.38 3.90 -5.14
C TYR A 76 -4.21 4.31 -6.59
N ILE A 77 -2.99 4.21 -7.11
CA ILE A 77 -2.63 4.51 -8.50
C ILE A 77 -1.98 3.26 -9.08
N SER A 78 -2.45 2.80 -10.24
CA SER A 78 -1.91 1.61 -10.89
C SER A 78 -1.87 1.76 -12.41
N SER A 79 -0.90 1.08 -13.01
CA SER A 79 -0.75 0.93 -14.46
C SER A 79 -1.77 -0.05 -15.06
N ALA A 80 -2.44 -0.85 -14.23
CA ALA A 80 -3.40 -1.85 -14.68
C ALA A 80 -4.63 -1.18 -15.34
N LYS A 81 -4.79 -1.37 -16.66
CA LYS A 81 -5.98 -0.89 -17.39
C LYS A 81 -7.23 -1.59 -16.85
N LYS A 82 -8.21 -0.82 -16.36
CA LYS A 82 -9.56 -1.35 -16.11
C LYS A 82 -10.08 -1.95 -17.41
N SER A 83 -10.38 -3.25 -17.40
CA SER A 83 -11.12 -3.86 -18.51
C SER A 83 -12.47 -3.14 -18.64
N LYS A 84 -12.76 -2.60 -19.83
CA LYS A 84 -14.10 -2.10 -20.14
C LYS A 84 -15.05 -3.30 -20.05
N LYS A 85 -16.03 -3.24 -19.15
CA LYS A 85 -17.20 -4.13 -19.25
C LYS A 85 -17.81 -3.87 -20.63
N ILE A 86 -17.74 -4.86 -21.52
CA ILE A 86 -18.59 -4.91 -22.69
C ILE A 86 -19.98 -5.22 -22.12
N LEU A 87 -20.86 -4.22 -22.17
CA LEU A 87 -22.30 -4.38 -21.91
C LEU A 87 -22.93 -5.14 -23.07
#